data_AF-A0A5M8QXQ8-F1
#
_entry.id   AF-A0A5M8QXQ8-F1
#
_cell.length_a   1.000
_cell.length_b   1.000
_cell.length_c   1.000
_cell.angle_alpha   90.00
_cell.angle_beta   90.00
_cell.angle_gamma   90.00
#
_symmetry.space_group_name_H-M   'P 1'
#
loop_
_entity.id
_entity.type
_entity.pdbx_description
1 polymer ?
#
loop_
_entity_poly.entity_id
_entity_poly.type
_entity_poly.pdbx_seq_one_letter_code
_entity_poly.pdbx_strand_id
1 'polypeptide(L)' 'MNYILDTHALIWFMEGSNNLSEPAKKAIENESSTKYISIASLWEIAIKISLGKLVLTRSL' A
#
# COMPACT_ATOMS: atom_id res chain seq x y z
N MET A 1 -0.86 2.30 17.95
CA MET A 1 0.43 2.72 17.36
C MET A 1 0.14 3.36 16.01
N ASN A 2 0.96 4.29 15.53
CA ASN A 2 0.75 4.95 14.24
C ASN A 2 1.77 4.43 13.23
N TYR A 3 1.32 4.09 12.02
CA TYR A 3 2.16 3.58 10.95
C TYR A 3 2.03 4.46 9.71
N ILE A 4 3.15 4.72 9.04
CA ILE A 4 3.16 5.30 7.70
C ILE A 4 3.47 4.16 6.75
N LEU A 5 2.61 3.96 5.75
CA LEU A 5 2.79 2.91 4.76
C LEU A 5 3.65 3.41 3.59
N ASP A 6 4.66 2.63 3.23
CA ASP A 6 5.36 2.81 1.97
C ASP A 6 4.45 2.46 0.78
N THR A 7 4.74 3.03 -0.39
CA THR A 7 4.03 2.77 -1.64
C THR A 7 3.95 1.27 -1.97
N HIS A 8 5.04 0.51 -1.80
CA HIS A 8 5.03 -0.94 -2.07
C HIS A 8 4.25 -1.72 -1.02
N ALA A 9 4.33 -1.32 0.25
CA ALA A 9 3.57 -1.97 1.32
C ALA A 9 2.06 -1.82 1.09
N LEU A 10 1.60 -0.65 0.65
CA LEU A 10 0.22 -0.40 0.27
C LEU A 10 -0.22 -1.29 -0.90
N ILE A 11 0.55 -1.30 -1.99
CA ILE A 11 0.23 -2.09 -3.19
C ILE A 11 0.17 -3.59 -2.84
N TRP A 12 1.19 -4.11 -2.15
CA TRP A 12 1.22 -5.53 -1.77
C TRP A 12 0.08 -5.90 -0.83
N PHE A 13 -0.30 -5.01 0.09
CA PHE A 13 -1.44 -5.23 0.96
C PHE A 13 -2.75 -5.34 0.16
N MET A 14 -2.99 -4.40 -0.77
CA MET A 14 -4.20 -4.39 -1.61
C MET A 14 -4.30 -5.59 -2.55
N GLU A 15 -3.17 -6.04 -3.08
CA GLU A 15 -3.08 -7.19 -3.98
C GLU A 15 -3.02 -8.54 -3.22
N GLY A 16 -2.96 -8.52 -1.89
CA GLY A 16 -2.80 -9.74 -1.09
C GLY A 16 -1.49 -10.48 -1.36
N SER A 17 -0.42 -9.75 -1.72
CA SER A 17 0.85 -10.32 -2.12
C SER A 17 1.61 -10.96 -0.96
N ASN A 18 2.22 -12.13 -1.21
CA ASN A 18 3.12 -12.81 -0.27
C ASN A 18 4.43 -12.04 0.00
N ASN A 19 4.70 -10.95 -0.74
CA ASN A 19 5.87 -10.11 -0.51
C ASN A 19 5.71 -9.20 0.72
N LEU A 20 4.49 -9.02 1.22
CA LEU A 20 4.25 -8.31 2.45
C LEU A 20 4.46 -9.25 3.65
N SER A 21 5.43 -8.93 4.51
CA SER A 21 5.70 -9.73 5.70
C SER A 21 4.48 -9.86 6.61
N GLU A 22 4.32 -11.02 7.25
CA GLU A 22 3.23 -11.29 8.20
C GLU A 22 3.11 -10.26 9.33
N PRO A 23 4.20 -9.78 9.96
CA PRO A 23 4.10 -8.71 10.96
C PRO A 23 3.55 -7.40 10.38
N ALA A 24 3.97 -7.03 9.17
CA ALA A 24 3.50 -5.81 8.51
C ALA A 24 2.01 -5.92 8.15
N LYS A 25 1.59 -7.08 7.63
CA LYS A 25 0.17 -7.36 7.34
C LYS A 25 -0.68 -7.24 8.60
N LYS A 26 -0.27 -7.87 9.70
CA LYS A 26 -0.95 -7.76 11.00
C LYS A 26 -1.00 -6.33 11.53
N ALA A 27 0.07 -5.54 11.34
CA ALA A 27 0.09 -4.14 11.74
C ALA A 27 -0.90 -3.28 10.93
N ILE A 28 -1.06 -3.56 9.63
CA ILE A 28 -2.01 -2.87 8.76
C ILE A 28 -3.46 -3.28 9.10
N GLU A 29 -3.73 -4.58 9.29
CA GLU A 29 -5.05 -5.12 9.62
C GLU A 29 -5.53 -4.74 11.04
N ASN A 30 -4.61 -4.37 11.93
CA ASN A 30 -4.96 -3.98 13.30
C ASN A 30 -5.79 -2.69 13.33
N GLU A 31 -7.05 -2.81 13.76
CA GLU A 31 -8.00 -1.70 13.88
C GLU A 31 -7.60 -0.65 14.94
N SER A 32 -6.86 -1.06 15.97
CA SER A 32 -6.36 -0.14 17.02
C SER A 32 -5.19 0.74 16.56
N SER A 33 -4.68 0.51 15.35
CA SER A 33 -3.57 1.26 14.77
C SER A 33 -4.03 2.17 13.65
N THR A 34 -3.55 3.41 13.66
CA THR A 34 -3.83 4.37 12.59
C THR A 34 -2.78 4.23 11.50
N LYS A 35 -3.23 4.08 10.25
CA LYS A 35 -2.37 3.97 9.07
C LYS A 35 -2.45 5.26 8.27
N TYR A 36 -1.30 5.84 7.99
CA TYR A 36 -1.15 7.04 7.18
C TYR A 36 -0.50 6.66 5.85
N ILE A 37 -0.91 7.35 4.78
CA ILE A 37 -0.31 7.22 3.46
C ILE A 37 0.09 8.63 3.02
N SER A 38 1.29 8.75 2.46
CA SER A 38 1.72 10.03 1.87
C SER A 38 0.93 10.29 0.60
N ILE A 39 0.48 11.53 0.41
CA ILE A 39 -0.11 11.96 -0.87
C ILE A 39 0.87 11.73 -2.02
N ALA A 40 2.18 11.88 -1.80
CA ALA A 40 3.19 11.64 -2.83
C ALA A 40 3.15 10.18 -3.34
N SER A 41 2.93 9.20 -2.45
CA SER A 41 2.79 7.80 -2.82
C SER A 41 1.62 7.57 -3.79
N LEU A 42 0.50 8.25 -3.58
CA LEU A 42 -0.65 8.17 -4.49
C LEU A 42 -0.33 8.77 -5.86
N TRP A 43 0.39 9.90 -5.90
CA TRP A 43 0.84 10.51 -7.15
C TRP A 43 1.81 9.60 -7.91
N GLU A 44 2.78 8.99 -7.24
CA GLU A 44 3.70 8.03 -7.86
C GLU A 44 2.96 6.83 -8.45
N ILE A 45 1.95 6.30 -7.73
CA ILE A 45 1.11 5.21 -8.23
C ILE A 45 0.36 5.65 -9.50
N ALA A 46 -0.30 6.82 -9.46
CA ALA A 46 -1.04 7.34 -10.60
C ALA A 46 -0.14 7.52 -11.84
N ILE A 47 1.06 8.07 -11.67
CA ILE A 47 2.04 8.23 -12.76
C ILE A 47 2.50 6.86 -13.30
N LYS A 48 2.76 5.89 -12.42
CA LYS A 48 3.16 4.54 -12.86
C LYS A 48 2.04 3.84 -13.64
N ILE A 49 0.78 4.03 -13.24
CA ILE A 49 -0.39 3.53 -13.96
C ILE A 49 -0.52 4.21 -15.33
N SER A 50 -0.40 5.54 -15.40
CA SER A 50 -0.51 6.27 -16.67
C SER A 50 0.59 5.90 -17.66
N LEU A 51 1.77 5.51 -17.17
CA LEU A 51 2.89 5.02 -17.97
C LEU A 51 2.77 3.53 -18.33
N GLY A 52 1.74 2.82 -17.88
CA GLY A 52 1.57 1.37 -18.08
C GLY A 52 2.61 0.52 -17.33
N LYS A 53 3.34 1.10 -16.37
CA LYS A 53 4.38 0.43 -15.58
C LYS A 53 3.83 -0.29 -14.34
N LEU A 54 2.58 0.01 -13.97
CA LEU A 54 1.88 -0.60 -12.86
C LEU A 54 0.44 -0.86 -13.29
N VAL A 55 -0.02 -2.09 -13.08
CA VAL A 55 -1.43 -2.47 -13.22
C VAL A 55 -1.92 -2.84 -11.84
N LEU A 56 -3.00 -2.20 -11.39
CA LEU A 56 -3.67 -2.56 -10.15
C LEU A 56 -4.85 -3.47 -10.48
N THR A 57 -5.03 -4.55 -9.73
CA THR A 57 -6.15 -5.48 -9.89
C THR A 57 -7.42 -4.93 -9.25
N ARG A 58 -7.28 -3.96 -8.32
CA ARG A 58 -8.37 -3.26 -7.63
C ARG A 58 -8.17 -1.75 -7.64
N SER A 59 -9.26 -1.00 -7.63
CA SER A 59 -9.19 0.46 -7.46
C SER A 59 -8.68 0.83 -6.06
N LEU A 60 -7.92 1.92 -5.99
CA LEU A 60 -7.49 2.59 -4.75
C LEU A 60 -8.67 3.18 -3.97
#